data_AF-A0A1M7P7F7-F1
#
_entry.id   AF-A0A1M7P7F7-F1
#
_cell.length_a   1.000
_cell.length_b   1.000
_cell.length_c   1.000
_cell.angle_alpha   90.00
_cell.angle_beta   90.00
_cell.angle_gamma   90.00
#
_symmetry.space_group_name_H-M   'P 1'
#
loop_
_entity.id
_entity.type
_entity.pdbx_description
1 polymer ?
#
loop_
_entity_poly.entity_id
_entity_poly.type
_entity_poly.pdbx_seq_one_letter_code
_entity_poly.pdbx_strand_id
1 'polypeptide(L)'
;MTVRYFDGNNNPLSSPLPNPFVTITQKIRVEVINPLNNSCTAVVLIPFVVNPVPNINLEGDELVCSILPTFTKIIDPGIQDGSPT
;
A
#
# COMPACT_ATOMS: atom_id res chain seq x y z
N MET A 1 -25.65 -9.95 -10.62
CA MET A 1 -24.81 -8.73 -10.57
C MET A 1 -23.43 -9.15 -11.01
N THR A 2 -22.85 -8.48 -12.00
CA THR A 2 -21.53 -8.82 -12.52
C THR A 2 -20.58 -7.69 -12.20
N VAL A 3 -19.43 -8.01 -11.60
CA VAL A 3 -18.40 -7.02 -11.26
C VAL A 3 -17.19 -7.24 -12.15
N ARG A 4 -16.66 -6.17 -12.74
CA ARG A 4 -15.42 -6.19 -13.53
C ARG A 4 -14.44 -5.20 -12.93
N TYR A 5 -13.17 -5.58 -12.92
CA TYR A 5 -12.08 -4.78 -12.39
C TYR A 5 -11.12 -4.46 -13.52
N PHE A 6 -10.59 -3.24 -13.53
CA PHE A 6 -9.58 -2.81 -14.47
C PHE A 6 -8.47 -2.06 -13.73
N ASP A 7 -7.22 -2.30 -14.12
CA ASP A 7 -6.07 -1.59 -13.57
C ASP A 7 -6.02 -0.12 -14.05
N GLY A 8 -5.03 0.63 -13.55
CA GLY A 8 -4.83 2.04 -13.92
C GLY A 8 -4.55 2.28 -15.41
N ASN A 9 -4.21 1.22 -16.15
CA ASN A 9 -3.98 1.25 -17.60
C ASN A 9 -5.18 0.68 -18.40
N ASN A 10 -6.32 0.47 -17.75
CA ASN A 10 -7.52 -0.16 -18.31
C ASN A 10 -7.37 -1.64 -18.73
N ASN A 11 -6.37 -2.37 -18.22
CA ASN A 11 -6.31 -3.82 -18.44
C ASN A 11 -7.31 -4.54 -17.53
N PRO A 12 -8.03 -5.56 -18.04
CA PRO A 12 -8.96 -6.33 -17.23
C PRO A 12 -8.21 -7.16 -16.17
N LEU A 13 -8.74 -7.16 -14.94
CA LEU A 13 -8.27 -7.96 -13.82
C LEU A 13 -9.23 -9.11 -13.53
N SER A 14 -8.80 -10.07 -12.69
CA SER A 14 -9.67 -11.17 -12.27
C SER A 14 -10.89 -10.66 -11.49
N SER A 15 -12.01 -11.36 -11.63
CA SER A 15 -13.22 -11.11 -10.85
C SER A 15 -13.69 -12.43 -10.23
N PRO A 16 -13.71 -12.55 -8.89
CA PRO A 16 -13.35 -11.53 -7.90
C PRO A 16 -11.85 -11.20 -7.90
N LEU A 17 -11.48 -10.06 -7.30
CA LEU A 17 -10.08 -9.75 -7.02
C LEU A 17 -9.51 -10.78 -6.03
N PRO A 18 -8.23 -11.18 -6.16
CA PRO A 18 -7.57 -12.05 -5.20
C PRO A 18 -7.60 -11.45 -3.79
N ASN A 19 -7.65 -12.30 -2.75
CA ASN A 19 -7.50 -11.86 -1.36
C ASN A 19 -6.35 -12.65 -0.71
N PRO A 20 -5.18 -12.04 -0.45
CA PRO A 20 -4.85 -10.62 -0.65
C PRO A 20 -4.58 -10.24 -2.12
N PHE A 21 -4.92 -8.99 -2.49
CA PHE A 21 -4.58 -8.41 -3.80
C PHE A 21 -3.30 -7.57 -3.68
N VAL A 22 -2.20 -8.02 -4.30
CA VAL A 22 -0.91 -7.33 -4.28
C VAL A 22 -0.79 -6.43 -5.51
N THR A 23 -0.58 -5.13 -5.29
CA THR A 23 -0.51 -4.11 -6.35
C THR A 23 0.38 -2.94 -5.94
N ILE A 24 0.87 -2.19 -6.92
CA ILE A 24 1.44 -0.84 -6.73
C ILE A 24 0.36 0.20 -6.40
N THR A 25 0.78 1.44 -6.11
CA THR A 25 -0.10 2.61 -6.03
C THR A 25 -0.80 2.84 -7.36
N GLN A 26 -2.11 2.64 -7.41
CA GLN A 26 -2.94 2.87 -8.59
C GLN A 26 -4.40 3.03 -8.24
N LYS A 27 -5.19 3.51 -9.20
CA LYS A 27 -6.66 3.54 -9.10
C LYS A 27 -7.23 2.37 -9.89
N ILE A 28 -7.90 1.45 -9.21
CA ILE A 28 -8.62 0.35 -9.84
C ILE A 28 -10.01 0.82 -10.22
N ARG A 29 -10.37 0.65 -11.49
CA ARG A 29 -11.72 0.96 -11.99
C ARG A 29 -12.61 -0.27 -11.85
N VAL A 30 -13.71 -0.12 -11.14
CA VAL A 30 -14.70 -1.17 -10.90
C VAL A 30 -15.96 -0.83 -11.68
N GLU A 31 -16.39 -1.75 -12.54
CA GLU A 31 -17.68 -1.70 -13.21
C GLU A 31 -18.64 -2.68 -12.55
N VAL A 32 -19.82 -2.20 -12.19
CA VAL A 32 -20.88 -2.99 -11.60
C VAL A 32 -22.07 -3.00 -12.56
N ILE A 33 -22.42 -4.20 -13.04
CA ILE A 33 -23.43 -4.41 -14.08
C ILE A 33 -24.64 -5.12 -13.45
N ASN A 34 -25.81 -4.50 -13.61
CA ASN A 34 -27.08 -5.12 -13.26
C ASN A 34 -27.50 -6.14 -14.35
N PRO A 35 -27.66 -7.44 -14.05
CA PRO A 35 -28.04 -8.43 -15.04
C PRO A 35 -29.46 -8.23 -15.61
N LEU A 36 -30.30 -7.42 -14.95
CA LEU A 36 -31.62 -7.04 -15.46
C LEU A 36 -31.57 -5.86 -16.44
N ASN A 37 -30.49 -5.08 -16.43
CA ASN A 37 -30.28 -3.95 -17.32
C ASN A 37 -28.78 -3.76 -17.61
N ASN A 38 -28.29 -4.51 -18.60
CA ASN A 38 -26.87 -4.54 -18.95
C ASN A 38 -26.35 -3.20 -19.52
N SER A 39 -27.26 -2.31 -19.94
CA SER A 39 -26.90 -0.96 -20.42
C SER A 39 -26.62 0.02 -19.27
N CYS A 40 -27.06 -0.30 -18.05
CA CYS A 40 -26.82 0.51 -16.86
C CYS A 40 -25.62 -0.04 -16.09
N THR A 41 -24.44 0.56 -16.31
CA THR A 41 -23.21 0.22 -15.61
C THR A 41 -22.85 1.33 -14.63
N ALA A 42 -22.64 0.98 -13.37
CA ALA A 42 -22.08 1.90 -12.37
C ALA A 42 -20.55 1.74 -12.33
N VAL A 43 -19.83 2.86 -12.27
CA VAL A 43 -18.37 2.88 -12.25
C VAL A 43 -17.87 3.52 -10.95
N VAL A 44 -16.92 2.86 -10.29
CA VAL A 44 -16.26 3.35 -9.07
C VAL A 44 -14.75 3.23 -9.24
N LEU A 45 -14.00 4.20 -8.71
CA LEU A 45 -12.54 4.15 -8.64
C LEU A 45 -12.11 3.85 -7.20
N ILE A 46 -11.38 2.75 -7.00
CA ILE A 46 -10.81 2.37 -5.70
C ILE A 46 -9.33 2.77 -5.70
N PRO A 47 -8.90 3.70 -4.83
CA PRO A 47 -7.49 4.06 -4.71
C PRO A 47 -6.74 3.00 -3.88
N PHE A 48 -5.74 2.37 -4.49
CA PHE A 48 -4.72 1.61 -3.79
C PHE A 48 -3.52 2.52 -3.60
N VAL A 49 -3.10 2.70 -2.35
CA VAL A 49 -1.99 3.59 -1.97
C VAL A 49 -0.94 2.76 -1.25
N VAL A 50 0.20 2.58 -1.89
CA VAL A 50 1.41 2.03 -1.28
C VAL A 50 2.22 3.22 -0.77
N ASN A 51 2.43 3.27 0.54
CA ASN A 51 3.29 4.27 1.14
C ASN A 51 4.76 3.87 0.95
N PRO A 52 5.61 4.79 0.49
CA PRO A 52 7.04 4.53 0.35
C PRO A 52 7.72 4.35 1.70
N VAL A 53 8.90 3.73 1.68
CA VAL A 53 9.74 3.59 2.87
C VAL A 53 10.37 4.96 3.18
N PRO A 54 10.37 5.41 4.44
CA PRO A 54 11.01 6.69 4.80
C PRO A 54 12.52 6.65 4.56
N ASN A 55 13.10 7.81 4.24
CA ASN A 55 14.54 8.00 4.21
C ASN A 55 15.15 7.78 5.60
N ILE A 56 16.09 6.84 5.70
CA ILE A 56 16.85 6.56 6.91
C ILE A 56 18.35 6.76 6.67
N ASN A 57 19.04 7.26 7.68
CA ASN A 57 20.50 7.33 7.73
C ASN A 57 20.99 6.62 8.99
N LEU A 58 21.62 5.47 8.80
CA LEU A 58 22.14 4.64 9.88
C LEU A 58 23.60 5.01 10.15
N GLU A 59 23.86 5.54 11.34
CA GLU A 59 25.21 5.88 11.82
C GLU A 59 25.86 4.65 12.50
N GLY A 60 26.05 3.57 11.74
CA GLY A 60 26.77 2.37 12.18
C GLY A 60 26.09 1.56 13.29
N ASP A 61 26.90 0.78 14.02
CA ASP A 61 26.44 -0.12 15.09
C ASP A 61 26.62 0.51 16.46
N GLU A 62 25.64 0.33 17.35
CA GLU A 62 25.67 0.88 18.70
C GLU A 62 25.32 -0.14 19.79
N LEU A 63 25.87 0.05 20.99
CA LEU A 63 25.56 -0.77 22.16
C LEU A 63 24.16 -0.44 22.67
N VAL A 64 23.22 -1.39 22.63
CA VAL A 64 21.84 -1.21 23.09
C VAL A 64 21.61 -1.72 24.52
N CYS A 65 22.41 -2.69 24.97
CA CYS A 65 22.28 -3.29 26.30
C CYS A 65 23.63 -3.49 26.98
N SER A 66 23.67 -3.23 28.29
CA SER A 66 24.85 -3.37 29.14
C SER A 66 24.45 -3.87 30.53
N ILE A 67 25.39 -4.53 31.23
CA ILE A 67 25.23 -4.95 32.63
C ILE A 67 25.35 -3.78 33.62
N LEU A 68 25.79 -2.62 33.15
CA LEU A 68 25.94 -1.41 33.97
C LEU A 68 24.55 -0.81 34.25
N PRO A 69 24.11 -0.69 35.52
CA PRO A 69 22.76 -0.23 35.86
C PRO A 69 22.51 1.25 35.53
N THR A 70 23.59 2.01 35.29
CA THR A 70 23.54 3.42 34.87
C THR A 70 23.59 3.58 33.35
N PHE A 71 23.78 2.49 32.60
CA PHE A 71 23.81 2.56 31.14
C PHE A 71 22.42 2.80 30.60
N THR A 72 22.26 3.92 29.90
CA THR A 72 21.05 4.23 29.13
C THR A 72 21.46 4.57 27.71
N LYS A 73 20.66 4.11 26.75
CA LYS A 73 20.84 4.43 25.35
C LYS A 73 19.51 4.89 24.78
N ILE A 74 19.54 6.02 24.09
CA ILE A 74 18.42 6.47 23.26
C ILE A 74 18.57 5.76 21.92
N ILE A 75 17.52 5.05 21.52
CA ILE A 75 17.46 4.39 20.21
C ILE A 75 16.93 5.42 19.22
N ASP A 76 17.69 5.66 18.16
CA ASP A 76 17.28 6.49 17.04
C ASP A 76 17.13 5.59 15.80
N PRO A 77 15.94 5.50 15.18
CA PRO A 77 15.76 4.76 13.93
C PRO A 77 16.45 5.40 12.72
N GLY A 78 17.08 6.57 12.88
CA GLY A 78 17.79 7.27 11.81
C GLY A 78 16.86 7.92 10.79
N ILE A 79 15.59 8.14 11.14
CA ILE A 79 14.59 8.75 10.24
C ILE A 79 14.99 10.21 10.01
N GLN A 80 15.17 10.62 8.76
CA GLN A 80 15.62 11.97 8.44
C GLN A 80 14.50 13.01 8.60
N ASP A 81 13.57 13.06 7.65
CA ASP A 81 12.44 14.01 7.62
C ASP A 81 11.09 13.32 7.37
N GLY A 82 11.08 11.98 7.35
CA GLY A 82 9.91 11.18 7.00
C GLY A 82 9.52 11.25 5.52
N SER A 83 10.37 11.83 4.67
CA SER A 83 10.16 11.83 3.23
C SER A 83 10.37 10.43 2.63
N PRO A 84 9.65 10.10 1.54
CA PRO A 84 9.85 8.88 0.75
C PRO A 84 11.28 8.70 0.23
N THR A 85 11.74 7.44 0.18
CA THR A 85 12.80 6.97 -0.75
C THR A 85 12.28 6.83 -2.18
#